data_AF-A0A8T3V3V7-F1
#
_entry.id   AF-A0A8T3V3V7-F1
#
_cell.length_a   1.000
_cell.length_b   1.000
_cell.length_c   1.000
_cell.angle_alpha   90.00
_cell.angle_beta   90.00
_cell.angle_gamma   90.00
#
_symmetry.space_group_name_H-M   'P 1'
#
loop_
_entity.id
_entity.type
_entity.pdbx_description
1 polymer ?
#
loop_
_entity_poly.entity_id
_entity_poly.type
_entity_poly.pdbx_seq_one_letter_code
_entity_poly.pdbx_strand_id
1 'polypeptide(L)'
;MSDLEDNCDTFENFKPINDEETEFLAKMAEKLYSSLAVPCSECEYCVDACESEIPIPDYFHIYNTSKNQPKSNIYRLYYDKLADEEVSAEECTYCGDCIDHCTQQINIPEELEKVRDHFENGFSPYS
;
A
#
# COMPACT_ATOMS: atom_id res chain seq x y z
N MET A 1 -12.76 22.08 -25.80
CA MET A 1 -13.13 22.91 -24.65
C MET A 1 -11.87 23.28 -23.90
N SER A 2 -11.86 24.42 -23.20
CA SER A 2 -10.81 24.67 -22.20
C SER A 2 -11.14 23.94 -20.90
N ASP A 3 -10.13 23.52 -20.14
CA ASP A 3 -10.33 22.84 -18.84
C ASP A 3 -11.21 23.65 -17.87
N LEU A 4 -11.25 24.99 -18.03
CA LEU A 4 -12.11 25.86 -17.25
C LEU A 4 -13.60 25.70 -17.59
N GLU A 5 -13.93 25.57 -18.88
CA GLU A 5 -15.31 25.38 -19.33
C GLU A 5 -15.83 24.00 -18.88
N ASP A 6 -15.03 22.95 -19.05
CA ASP A 6 -15.41 21.58 -18.67
C ASP A 6 -15.61 21.43 -17.14
N ASN A 7 -14.78 22.10 -16.33
CA ASN A 7 -14.97 22.13 -14.87
C ASN A 7 -16.27 22.84 -14.49
N CYS A 8 -16.54 24.02 -15.05
CA CYS A 8 -17.78 24.76 -14.78
C CYS A 8 -19.01 23.92 -15.15
N ASP A 9 -19.04 23.33 -16.33
CA ASP A 9 -20.17 22.53 -16.82
C ASP A 9 -20.43 21.30 -15.92
N THR A 10 -19.37 20.67 -15.40
CA THR A 10 -19.45 19.51 -14.49
C THR A 10 -20.14 19.85 -13.17
N PHE A 11 -19.82 21.01 -12.57
CA PHE A 11 -20.37 21.42 -11.28
C PHE A 11 -21.73 22.14 -11.41
N GLU A 12 -22.03 22.77 -12.55
CA GLU A 12 -23.32 23.41 -12.80
C GLU A 12 -24.46 22.39 -12.93
N ASN A 13 -24.20 21.20 -13.50
CA ASN A 13 -25.21 20.17 -13.76
C ASN A 13 -24.91 18.86 -13.03
N PHE A 14 -24.40 18.93 -11.80
CA PHE A 14 -24.04 17.77 -11.02
C PHE A 14 -25.24 16.83 -10.80
N LYS A 15 -25.09 15.58 -11.25
CA LYS A 15 -26.06 14.50 -10.97
C LYS A 15 -25.46 13.58 -9.91
N PRO A 16 -26.11 13.44 -8.74
CA PRO A 16 -25.69 12.45 -7.75
C PRO A 16 -25.70 11.05 -8.37
N ILE A 17 -24.78 10.21 -7.92
CA ILE A 17 -24.76 8.79 -8.26
C ILE A 17 -26.08 8.15 -7.81
N ASN A 18 -26.60 7.24 -8.63
CA ASN A 18 -27.79 6.47 -8.29
C ASN A 18 -27.45 5.18 -7.52
N ASP A 19 -28.46 4.44 -7.08
CA ASP A 19 -28.28 3.23 -6.28
C ASP A 19 -27.53 2.12 -7.05
N GLU A 20 -27.77 1.97 -8.36
CA GLU A 20 -27.09 0.99 -9.21
C GLU A 20 -25.60 1.33 -9.36
N GLU A 21 -25.28 2.61 -9.58
CA GLU A 21 -23.90 3.10 -9.63
C GLU A 21 -23.20 2.93 -8.28
N THR A 22 -23.90 3.19 -7.17
CA THR A 22 -23.38 3.03 -5.81
C THR A 22 -23.05 1.57 -5.53
N GLU A 23 -23.94 0.64 -5.87
CA GLU A 23 -23.73 -0.80 -5.69
C GLU A 23 -22.56 -1.30 -6.55
N PHE A 24 -22.47 -0.84 -7.80
CA PHE A 24 -21.35 -1.15 -8.68
C PHE A 24 -20.00 -0.67 -8.11
N LEU A 25 -19.94 0.57 -7.63
CA LEU A 25 -18.73 1.15 -7.02
C LEU A 25 -18.32 0.38 -5.77
N ALA A 26 -19.27 0.03 -4.90
CA ALA A 26 -19.00 -0.76 -3.70
C ALA A 26 -18.40 -2.13 -4.04
N LYS A 27 -18.96 -2.81 -5.04
CA LYS A 27 -18.46 -4.11 -5.52
C LYS A 27 -17.05 -4.01 -6.12
N MET A 28 -16.75 -2.95 -6.86
CA MET A 28 -15.41 -2.74 -7.41
C MET A 28 -14.40 -2.42 -6.31
N ALA A 29 -14.77 -1.60 -5.32
CA ALA A 29 -13.94 -1.31 -4.16
C ALA A 29 -13.60 -2.60 -3.39
N GLU A 30 -14.60 -3.44 -3.08
CA GLU A 30 -14.39 -4.72 -2.42
C GLU A 30 -13.44 -5.63 -3.21
N LYS A 31 -13.61 -5.70 -4.53
CA LYS A 31 -12.73 -6.50 -5.39
C LYS A 31 -11.28 -6.00 -5.33
N LEU A 32 -11.07 -4.69 -5.36
CA LEU A 32 -9.72 -4.10 -5.22
C LEU A 32 -9.12 -4.43 -3.86
N TYR A 33 -9.85 -4.20 -2.77
CA TYR A 33 -9.40 -4.54 -1.42
C TYR A 33 -9.05 -6.01 -1.28
N SER A 34 -9.88 -6.92 -1.82
CA SER A 34 -9.65 -8.36 -1.75
C SER A 34 -8.44 -8.85 -2.56
N SER A 35 -7.92 -8.02 -3.48
CA SER A 35 -6.75 -8.36 -4.31
C SER A 35 -5.42 -7.98 -3.66
N LEU A 36 -5.46 -7.25 -2.55
CA LEU A 36 -4.28 -6.82 -1.82
C LEU A 36 -4.10 -7.67 -0.56
N ALA A 37 -2.86 -8.01 -0.22
CA ALA A 37 -2.56 -8.65 1.05
C ALA A 37 -2.62 -7.64 2.21
N VAL A 38 -2.20 -6.41 1.95
CA VAL A 38 -2.27 -5.24 2.83
C VAL A 38 -3.03 -4.14 2.08
N PRO A 39 -4.14 -3.60 2.63
CA PRO A 39 -4.98 -2.61 1.94
C PRO A 39 -4.37 -1.20 1.94
N CYS A 40 -3.08 -1.08 1.61
CA CYS A 40 -2.36 0.18 1.52
C CYS A 40 -2.75 0.95 0.25
N SER A 41 -2.97 2.25 0.38
CA SER A 41 -3.24 3.18 -0.73
C SER A 41 -1.98 3.91 -1.23
N GLU A 42 -0.81 3.58 -0.69
CA GLU A 42 0.49 4.18 -1.05
C GLU A 42 0.51 5.72 -0.88
N CYS A 43 -0.21 6.25 0.11
CA CYS A 43 -0.35 7.70 0.34
C CYS A 43 0.80 8.38 1.09
N GLU A 44 1.81 7.61 1.54
CA GLU A 44 3.03 8.09 2.23
C GLU A 44 2.86 8.83 3.57
N TYR A 45 1.64 9.11 4.04
CA TYR A 45 1.43 9.84 5.32
C TYR A 45 2.02 9.16 6.56
N CYS A 46 2.27 7.85 6.51
CA CYS A 46 2.91 7.12 7.59
C CYS A 46 4.43 7.28 7.64
N VAL A 47 5.07 7.72 6.55
CA VAL A 47 6.54 7.81 6.45
C VAL A 47 7.05 8.93 7.34
N ASP A 48 6.49 10.14 7.20
CA ASP A 48 6.86 11.30 8.03
C ASP A 48 6.56 11.09 9.53
N ALA A 49 5.60 10.21 9.84
CA ALA A 49 5.23 9.88 11.22
C ALA A 49 6.15 8.79 11.83
N CYS A 50 6.92 8.07 11.00
CA CYS A 50 7.82 7.03 11.48
C CYS A 50 9.13 7.67 11.95
N GLU A 51 9.48 7.52 13.23
CA GLU A 51 10.75 8.02 13.76
C GLU A 51 11.98 7.44 13.03
N SER A 52 11.87 6.21 12.54
CA SER A 52 12.90 5.53 11.74
C SER A 52 12.83 5.88 10.25
N GLU A 53 11.86 6.68 9.79
CA GLU A 53 11.67 7.06 8.39
C GLU A 53 11.57 5.87 7.41
N ILE A 54 10.98 4.75 7.86
CA ILE A 54 10.84 3.55 7.03
C ILE A 54 9.90 3.86 5.84
N PRO A 55 10.28 3.49 4.59
CA PRO A 55 9.41 3.62 3.41
C PRO A 55 8.31 2.54 3.41
N ILE A 56 7.40 2.64 4.38
CA ILE A 56 6.32 1.68 4.64
C ILE A 56 5.50 1.36 3.36
N PRO A 57 5.08 2.35 2.54
CA PRO A 57 4.32 2.08 1.32
C PRO A 57 5.03 1.15 0.34
N ASP A 58 6.34 1.32 0.14
CA ASP A 58 7.12 0.53 -0.81
C ASP A 58 7.25 -0.93 -0.37
N TYR A 59 7.44 -1.17 0.93
CA TYR A 59 7.43 -2.52 1.48
C TYR A 59 6.08 -3.21 1.28
N PHE A 60 4.98 -2.50 1.52
CA PHE A 60 3.63 -3.03 1.26
C PHE A 60 3.36 -3.25 -0.23
N HIS A 61 3.86 -2.39 -1.11
CA HIS A 61 3.77 -2.56 -2.55
C HIS A 61 4.45 -3.85 -3.02
N ILE A 62 5.71 -4.06 -2.59
CA ILE A 62 6.49 -5.26 -2.93
C ILE A 62 5.78 -6.52 -2.41
N TYR A 63 5.26 -6.50 -1.18
CA TYR A 63 4.55 -7.62 -0.58
C TYR A 63 3.21 -7.94 -1.26
N ASN A 64 2.40 -6.91 -1.56
CA ASN A 64 1.15 -7.08 -2.29
C ASN A 64 1.39 -7.67 -3.68
N THR A 65 2.42 -7.20 -4.37
CA THR A 65 2.75 -7.67 -5.70
C THR A 65 3.30 -9.11 -5.66
N SER A 66 4.12 -9.45 -4.66
CA SER A 66 4.65 -10.81 -4.49
C SER A 66 3.54 -11.85 -4.24
N LYS A 67 2.52 -11.50 -3.42
CA LYS A 67 1.37 -12.38 -3.13
C LYS A 67 0.49 -12.62 -4.36
N ASN A 68 0.40 -11.65 -5.27
CA ASN A 68 -0.29 -11.80 -6.54
C ASN A 68 0.52 -12.63 -7.57
N GLN A 69 1.83 -12.79 -7.38
CA GLN A 69 2.72 -13.53 -8.28
C GLN A 69 3.66 -14.51 -7.53
N PRO A 70 3.12 -15.50 -6.79
CA PRO A 70 3.87 -16.28 -5.79
C PRO A 70 4.97 -17.20 -6.37
N LYS A 71 5.05 -17.34 -7.69
CA LYS A 71 6.08 -18.14 -8.38
C LYS A 71 7.32 -17.33 -8.77
N SER A 72 7.31 -16.01 -8.57
CA SER A 72 8.38 -15.12 -8.97
C SER A 72 9.28 -14.78 -7.78
N ASN A 73 10.57 -15.11 -7.89
CA ASN A 73 11.57 -14.76 -6.88
C ASN A 73 12.11 -13.33 -7.02
N ILE A 74 11.67 -12.57 -8.04
CA ILE A 74 12.17 -11.22 -8.29
C ILE A 74 11.83 -10.25 -7.15
N TYR A 75 10.72 -10.50 -6.45
CA TYR A 75 10.26 -9.64 -5.36
C TYR A 75 11.14 -9.73 -4.11
N ARG A 76 11.83 -10.86 -3.90
CA ARG A 76 12.88 -10.95 -2.88
C ARG A 76 14.04 -10.01 -3.21
N LEU A 77 14.48 -10.00 -4.48
CA LEU A 77 15.53 -9.07 -4.92
C LEU A 77 15.11 -7.61 -4.78
N TYR A 78 13.84 -7.28 -5.06
CA TYR A 78 13.33 -5.92 -4.85
C TYR A 78 13.26 -5.54 -3.38
N TYR A 79 12.82 -6.46 -2.51
CA TYR A 79 12.83 -6.25 -1.06
C TYR A 79 14.24 -6.01 -0.53
N ASP A 80 15.20 -6.87 -0.90
CA ASP A 80 16.60 -6.73 -0.48
C ASP A 80 17.22 -5.42 -0.99
N LYS A 81 16.98 -5.08 -2.27
CA LYS A 81 17.45 -3.82 -2.85
C LYS A 81 16.90 -2.60 -2.13
N LEU A 82 15.61 -2.61 -1.76
CA LEU A 82 15.00 -1.53 -1.00
C LEU A 82 15.63 -1.40 0.38
N ALA A 83 15.88 -2.52 1.07
CA ALA A 83 16.56 -2.50 2.37
C ALA A 83 18.04 -2.08 2.31
N ASP A 84 18.70 -2.24 1.16
CA ASP A 84 20.07 -1.76 0.93
C ASP A 84 20.14 -0.25 0.59
N GLU A 85 19.11 0.27 -0.10
CA GLU A 85 19.06 1.67 -0.57
C GLU A 85 18.39 2.61 0.44
N GLU A 86 17.43 2.12 1.21
CA GLU A 86 16.58 2.87 2.14
C GLU A 86 16.57 2.20 3.52
N VAL A 87 15.82 2.76 4.48
CA VAL A 87 15.71 2.19 5.83
C VAL A 87 14.98 0.85 5.79
N SER A 88 15.65 -0.20 6.28
CA SER A 88 15.09 -1.56 6.35
C SER A 88 13.78 -1.62 7.15
N ALA A 89 12.84 -2.45 6.71
CA ALA A 89 11.64 -2.80 7.50
C ALA A 89 11.98 -3.41 8.87
N GLU A 90 13.19 -3.98 9.04
CA GLU A 90 13.70 -4.51 10.30
C GLU A 90 13.91 -3.44 11.38
N GLU A 91 14.07 -2.17 10.98
CA GLU A 91 14.25 -1.03 11.89
C GLU A 91 12.94 -0.57 12.56
N CYS A 92 11.83 -1.27 12.30
CA CYS A 92 10.55 -1.00 12.94
C CYS A 92 10.63 -1.30 14.45
N THR A 93 10.49 -0.26 15.27
CA THR A 93 10.55 -0.35 16.74
C THR A 93 9.21 -0.66 17.40
N TYR A 94 8.14 -0.85 16.61
CA TYR A 94 6.78 -1.00 17.11
C TYR A 94 6.26 0.19 17.94
N CYS A 95 6.71 1.42 17.66
CA CYS A 95 6.23 2.62 18.36
C CYS A 95 4.73 2.90 18.15
N GLY A 96 4.22 2.62 16.94
CA GLY A 96 2.80 2.79 16.58
C GLY A 96 2.42 4.18 16.06
N ASP A 97 3.34 5.15 16.00
CA ASP A 97 3.04 6.55 15.62
C ASP A 97 2.42 6.68 14.21
N CYS A 98 2.79 5.78 13.31
CA CYS A 98 2.27 5.74 11.95
C CYS A 98 0.78 5.33 11.85
N ILE A 99 0.19 4.72 12.88
CA ILE A 99 -1.18 4.20 12.86
C ILE A 99 -2.20 5.35 12.75
N ASP A 100 -2.02 6.41 13.55
CA ASP A 100 -2.92 7.56 13.57
C ASP A 100 -2.88 8.37 12.26
N HIS A 101 -1.78 8.24 11.50
CA HIS A 101 -1.59 8.88 10.20
C HIS A 101 -2.08 8.01 9.03
N CYS A 102 -2.34 6.72 9.26
CA CYS A 102 -2.81 5.83 8.21
C CYS A 102 -4.28 6.08 7.88
N THR A 103 -4.56 6.64 6.70
CA THR A 103 -5.94 6.88 6.22
C THR A 103 -6.76 5.61 6.05
N GLN A 104 -6.08 4.47 5.88
CA GLN A 104 -6.70 3.16 5.73
C GLN A 104 -6.80 2.40 7.06
N GLN A 105 -6.38 3.01 8.18
CA GLN A 105 -6.43 2.44 9.53
C GLN A 105 -5.73 1.07 9.64
N ILE A 106 -4.61 0.93 8.94
CA ILE A 106 -3.80 -0.29 8.94
C ILE A 106 -2.97 -0.33 10.23
N ASN A 107 -2.89 -1.51 10.86
CA ASN A 107 -1.91 -1.75 11.90
C ASN A 107 -0.54 -1.99 11.27
N ILE A 108 0.14 -0.89 10.91
CA ILE A 108 1.37 -0.90 10.11
C ILE A 108 2.47 -1.77 10.73
N PRO A 109 2.78 -1.70 12.05
CA PRO A 109 3.81 -2.55 12.63
C PRO A 109 3.55 -4.05 12.47
N GLU A 110 2.31 -4.50 12.70
CA GLU A 110 1.93 -5.91 12.52
C GLU A 110 2.02 -6.34 11.05
N GLU A 111 1.64 -5.48 10.10
CA GLU A 111 1.76 -5.80 8.69
C GLU A 111 3.22 -5.82 8.21
N LEU A 112 4.07 -4.92 8.71
CA LEU A 112 5.52 -4.94 8.42
C LEU A 112 6.19 -6.22 8.91
N GLU A 113 5.79 -6.75 10.06
CA GLU A 113 6.26 -8.06 10.53
C GLU A 113 5.89 -9.18 9.56
N LYS A 114 4.64 -9.20 9.06
CA LYS A 114 4.24 -10.19 8.05
C LYS A 114 5.02 -10.06 6.75
N VAL A 115 5.36 -8.83 6.35
CA VAL A 115 6.23 -8.58 5.19
C VAL A 115 7.61 -9.19 5.43
N ARG A 116 8.23 -8.91 6.58
CA ARG A 116 9.53 -9.46 6.96
C ARG A 116 9.51 -10.98 6.97
N ASP A 117 8.55 -11.60 7.67
CA ASP A 117 8.39 -13.06 7.74
C ASP A 117 8.24 -13.71 6.34
N HIS A 118 7.52 -13.04 5.45
CA HIS A 118 7.33 -13.52 4.09
C HIS A 118 8.64 -13.57 3.31
N PHE A 119 9.50 -12.57 3.49
CA PHE A 119 10.77 -12.50 2.79
C PHE A 119 11.89 -13.25 3.51
N GLU A 120 12.00 -13.24 4.84
CA GLU A 120 13.01 -13.97 5.63
C GLU A 120 13.15 -15.46 5.23
N ASN A 121 12.04 -16.11 4.89
CA ASN A 121 12.01 -17.53 4.49
C ASN A 121 12.35 -17.79 3.00
N GLY A 122 12.58 -16.75 2.21
CA GLY A 122 12.81 -16.83 0.77
C GLY A 122 14.29 -16.74 0.39
N PHE A 123 14.92 -17.90 0.21
CA PHE A 123 16.19 -18.14 -0.51
C PHE A 123 17.39 -17.25 -0.13
N SER A 124 18.37 -17.84 0.54
CA SER A 124 19.74 -17.31 0.53
C SER A 124 20.39 -17.69 -0.81
N PRO A 125 21.02 -16.75 -1.55
CA PRO A 125 21.84 -17.10 -2.71
C PRO A 125 23.08 -17.95 -2.35
N TYR A 126 23.29 -18.23 -1.06
CA TYR A 126 24.38 -19.04 -0.52
C TYR A 126 23.92 -20.30 0.23
N SER A 127 22.64 -20.68 0.14
CA SER A 127 22.12 -21.97 0.65
C SER A 127 21.79 -22.93 -0.48
#